data_AF-A0A3P7NB36-F1
#
_entry.id   AF-A0A3P7NB36-F1
#
_cell.length_a   1.000
_cell.length_b   1.000
_cell.length_c   1.000
_cell.angle_alpha   90.00
_cell.angle_beta   90.00
_cell.angle_gamma   90.00
#
_symmetry.space_group_name_H-M   'P 1'
#
loop_
_entity.id
_entity.type
_entity.pdbx_description
1 polymer ?
#
loop_
_entity_poly.entity_id
_entity_poly.type
_entity_poly.pdbx_seq_one_letter_code
_entity_poly.pdbx_strand_id
1 'polypeptide(L)'
;MARTQLESLISERASGGKKVLRKELDAKTIERISIFLRKSTHWPALFRLSDSLSEAAELSQLWFREFYLEMTMGQRIQFPIEMSIPWILTDHILTNPDSSLIEGALYQLDLYNDAANYSLFNFRKRFLFDEVEAEVNLCFDQFIYKLSDMVFTHFKQLASW
;
A
#
# COMPACT_ATOMS: atom_id res chain seq x y z
N MET A 1 22.61 -19.04 1.05
CA MET A 1 23.66 -20.06 0.83
C MET A 1 23.09 -21.47 0.80
N ALA A 2 22.48 -21.98 1.88
CA ALA A 2 21.91 -23.34 1.90
C ALA A 2 20.81 -23.58 0.83
N ARG A 3 19.88 -22.63 0.65
CA ARG A 3 18.86 -22.71 -0.40
C ARG A 3 19.47 -22.81 -1.80
N THR A 4 20.42 -21.93 -2.12
CA THR A 4 21.11 -21.90 -3.42
C THR A 4 21.84 -23.22 -3.71
N GLN A 5 22.46 -23.82 -2.70
CA GLN A 5 23.10 -25.14 -2.84
C GLN A 5 22.06 -26.24 -3.12
N LEU A 6 20.95 -26.27 -2.37
CA LEU A 6 19.86 -27.22 -2.59
C LEU A 6 19.17 -27.03 -3.96
N GLU A 7 18.95 -25.79 -4.38
CA GLU A 7 18.43 -25.45 -5.73
C GLU A 7 19.37 -25.98 -6.81
N SER A 8 20.69 -25.87 -6.63
CA SER A 8 21.67 -26.40 -7.58
C SER A 8 21.67 -27.93 -7.67
N LEU A 9 21.38 -28.63 -6.57
CA LEU A 9 21.32 -30.10 -6.53
C LEU A 9 20.12 -30.66 -7.32
N ILE A 10 18.98 -29.97 -7.27
CA ILE A 10 17.76 -30.40 -7.97
C ILE A 10 17.55 -29.70 -9.32
N SER A 11 18.45 -28.80 -9.72
CA SER A 11 18.38 -28.10 -11.00
C SER A 11 18.54 -29.07 -12.17
N GLU A 12 17.72 -28.88 -13.21
CA GLU A 12 17.84 -29.59 -14.48
C GLU A 12 18.91 -28.98 -15.40
N ARG A 13 19.38 -27.76 -15.08
CA ARG A 13 20.40 -27.05 -15.85
C ARG A 13 21.80 -27.40 -15.34
N ALA A 14 22.67 -27.80 -16.25
CA ALA A 14 24.10 -27.95 -15.96
C ALA A 14 24.71 -26.56 -15.69
N SER A 15 25.21 -26.32 -14.48
CA SER A 15 26.05 -25.16 -14.21
C SER A 15 27.47 -25.42 -14.70
N GLY A 16 27.91 -24.71 -15.74
CA GLY A 16 29.31 -24.66 -16.17
C GLY A 16 29.92 -25.99 -16.63
N GLY A 17 29.21 -26.78 -17.43
CA GLY A 17 29.74 -28.02 -18.02
C GLY A 17 29.88 -29.21 -17.05
N LYS A 18 29.40 -29.09 -15.81
CA LYS A 18 29.37 -30.19 -14.83
C LYS A 18 28.13 -31.09 -15.01
N LYS A 19 28.25 -32.36 -14.62
CA LYS A 19 27.16 -33.36 -14.59
C LYS A 19 25.92 -32.81 -13.87
N VAL A 20 24.74 -33.16 -14.37
CA VAL A 20 23.45 -32.85 -13.73
C VAL A 20 23.31 -33.69 -12.45
N LEU A 21 23.57 -33.09 -11.29
CA LEU A 21 23.56 -33.75 -9.98
C LEU A 21 22.20 -34.37 -9.64
N ARG A 22 21.11 -33.81 -10.16
CA ARG A 22 19.74 -34.34 -10.00
C ARG A 22 19.62 -35.80 -10.42
N LYS A 23 20.35 -36.24 -11.46
CA LYS A 23 20.28 -37.62 -11.97
C LYS A 23 20.90 -38.66 -11.02
N GLU A 24 21.70 -38.21 -10.06
CA GLU A 24 22.35 -39.06 -9.06
C GLU A 24 21.52 -39.18 -7.76
N LEU A 25 20.37 -38.49 -7.69
CA LEU A 25 19.46 -38.51 -6.53
C LEU A 25 18.21 -39.35 -6.82
N ASP A 26 17.70 -40.03 -5.78
CA ASP A 26 16.43 -40.73 -5.86
C ASP A 26 15.23 -39.76 -5.83
N ALA A 27 14.09 -40.21 -6.35
CA ALA A 27 12.88 -39.39 -6.47
C ALA A 27 12.38 -38.85 -5.11
N LYS A 28 12.50 -39.63 -4.03
CA LYS A 28 12.03 -39.23 -2.69
C LYS A 28 12.92 -38.14 -2.11
N THR A 29 14.23 -38.18 -2.34
CA THR A 29 15.16 -37.12 -1.94
C THR A 29 14.89 -35.83 -2.71
N ILE A 30 14.69 -35.92 -4.03
CA ILE A 30 14.33 -34.76 -4.87
C ILE A 30 13.03 -34.10 -4.37
N GLU A 31 12.01 -34.91 -4.04
CA GLU A 31 10.73 -34.43 -3.51
C GLU A 31 10.92 -33.70 -2.18
N ARG A 32 11.69 -34.28 -1.23
CA ARG A 32 12.00 -33.65 0.06
C ARG A 32 12.71 -32.31 -0.09
N ILE A 33 13.71 -32.24 -0.97
CA ILE A 33 14.43 -30.98 -1.24
C ILE A 33 13.47 -29.94 -1.84
N SER A 34 12.60 -30.35 -2.77
CA SER A 34 11.62 -29.46 -3.38
C SER A 34 10.61 -28.91 -2.36
N ILE A 35 10.11 -29.76 -1.46
CA ILE A 35 9.22 -29.34 -0.36
C ILE A 35 9.93 -28.33 0.56
N PHE A 36 11.19 -28.62 0.94
CA PHE A 36 11.98 -27.73 1.78
C PHE A 36 12.18 -26.37 1.10
N LEU A 37 12.57 -26.36 -0.17
CA LEU A 37 12.78 -25.13 -0.94
C LEU A 37 11.48 -24.33 -1.06
N ARG A 38 10.33 -24.98 -1.30
CA ARG A 38 9.04 -24.28 -1.35
C ARG A 38 8.70 -23.63 -0.01
N LYS A 39 8.84 -24.35 1.10
CA LYS A 39 8.56 -23.80 2.45
C LYS A 39 9.51 -22.67 2.82
N SER A 40 10.81 -22.85 2.56
CA SER A 40 11.83 -21.90 2.96
C SER A 40 11.89 -20.63 2.13
N THR A 41 11.11 -20.52 1.05
CA THR A 41 11.05 -19.34 0.19
C THR A 41 10.51 -18.12 0.96
N HIS A 42 9.54 -18.34 1.84
CA HIS A 42 8.89 -17.26 2.58
C HIS A 42 9.54 -16.94 3.92
N TRP A 43 10.52 -17.75 4.37
CA TRP A 43 11.16 -17.54 5.66
C TRP A 43 11.83 -16.17 5.81
N PRO A 44 12.54 -15.60 4.80
CA PRO A 44 13.11 -14.26 4.93
C PRO A 44 12.07 -13.16 5.19
N ALA A 45 10.86 -13.30 4.63
CA ALA A 45 9.75 -12.39 4.88
C ALA A 45 9.14 -12.62 6.28
N LEU A 46 8.97 -13.89 6.68
CA LEU A 46 8.47 -14.22 8.03
C LEU A 46 9.44 -13.81 9.15
N PHE A 47 10.76 -13.90 8.93
CA PHE A 47 11.75 -13.43 9.90
C PHE A 47 11.81 -11.90 9.99
N ARG A 48 11.42 -11.20 8.92
CA ARG A 48 11.28 -9.74 8.87
C ARG A 48 9.81 -9.36 8.81
N LEU A 49 9.01 -9.95 9.69
CA LEU A 49 7.55 -9.84 9.64
C LEU A 49 7.09 -8.38 9.63
N SER A 50 7.70 -7.53 10.45
CA SER A 50 7.36 -6.10 10.51
C SER A 50 7.56 -5.44 9.15
N ASP A 51 8.76 -5.55 8.56
CA ASP A 51 9.08 -4.95 7.27
C ASP A 51 8.16 -5.49 6.17
N SER A 52 7.98 -6.82 6.12
CA SER A 52 7.13 -7.46 5.11
C SER A 52 5.65 -7.11 5.26
N LEU A 53 5.17 -6.86 6.49
CA LEU A 53 3.81 -6.39 6.72
C LEU A 53 3.65 -4.94 6.25
N SER A 54 4.60 -4.07 6.59
CA SER A 54 4.60 -2.68 6.12
C SER A 54 4.69 -2.59 4.60
N GLU A 55 5.53 -3.39 3.96
CA GLU A 55 5.63 -3.47 2.49
C GLU A 55 4.33 -3.99 1.85
N ALA A 56 3.63 -4.93 2.50
CA ALA A 56 2.38 -5.49 1.97
C ALA A 56 1.17 -4.57 2.16
N ALA A 57 1.20 -3.68 3.15
CA ALA A 57 0.15 -2.70 3.46
C ALA A 57 0.48 -1.29 2.94
N GLU A 58 1.46 -1.17 2.05
CA GLU A 58 1.93 0.11 1.52
C GLU A 58 0.93 0.69 0.52
N LEU A 59 0.28 1.80 0.86
CA LEU A 59 -0.74 2.46 0.04
C LEU A 59 -0.43 3.94 -0.28
N SER A 60 0.78 4.44 0.03
CA SER A 60 1.16 5.85 -0.16
C SER A 60 1.06 6.32 -1.62
N GLN A 61 1.24 5.40 -2.57
CA GLN A 61 1.24 5.69 -4.01
C GLN A 61 -0.11 6.20 -4.51
N LEU A 62 -1.19 6.06 -3.75
CA LEU A 62 -2.51 6.58 -4.10
C LEU A 62 -2.57 8.12 -4.11
N TRP A 63 -1.69 8.80 -3.36
CA TRP A 63 -1.65 10.26 -3.32
C TRP A 63 -0.73 10.88 -4.39
N PHE A 64 0.42 10.25 -4.66
CA PHE A 64 1.44 10.77 -5.58
C PHE A 64 0.95 10.82 -7.04
N ARG A 65 1.30 11.91 -7.73
CA ARG A 65 0.81 12.23 -9.08
C ARG A 65 1.77 13.08 -9.92
N GLU A 66 3.06 13.05 -9.58
CA GLU A 66 4.14 13.82 -10.19
C GLU A 66 4.32 13.47 -11.66
N PHE A 67 4.13 12.21 -12.02
CA PHE A 67 4.09 11.78 -13.43
C PHE A 67 3.03 12.57 -14.22
N TYR A 68 1.82 12.70 -13.67
CA TYR A 68 0.73 13.43 -14.32
C TYR A 68 0.94 14.95 -14.29
N LEU A 69 1.60 15.48 -13.26
CA LEU A 69 1.99 16.89 -13.21
C LEU A 69 2.99 17.24 -14.32
N GLU A 70 4.00 16.39 -14.54
CA GLU A 70 4.97 16.55 -15.62
C GLU A 70 4.28 16.54 -16.99
N MET A 71 3.29 15.66 -17.19
CA MET A 71 2.50 15.61 -18.43
C MET A 71 1.70 16.89 -18.71
N THR A 72 1.48 17.75 -17.71
CA THR A 72 0.83 19.06 -17.92
C THR A 72 1.77 20.10 -18.55
N MET A 73 3.04 19.77 -18.77
CA MET A 73 4.04 20.68 -19.37
C MET A 73 4.12 22.03 -18.63
N GLY A 74 4.04 22.00 -17.30
CA GLY A 74 4.09 23.19 -16.45
C GLY A 74 2.79 24.03 -16.41
N GLN A 75 1.72 23.58 -17.06
CA GLN A 75 0.42 24.27 -17.01
C GLN A 75 -0.27 24.15 -15.65
N ARG A 76 0.04 23.10 -14.89
CA ARG A 76 -0.45 22.92 -13.52
C ARG A 76 0.70 22.73 -12.55
N ILE A 77 0.62 23.45 -11.44
CA ILE A 77 1.56 23.33 -10.32
C ILE A 77 1.11 22.18 -9.40
N GLN A 78 -0.20 21.98 -9.22
CA GLN A 78 -0.79 20.87 -8.48
C GLN A 78 -2.21 20.59 -8.99
N PHE A 79 -2.74 19.39 -8.73
CA PHE A 79 -4.14 19.04 -8.98
C PHE A 79 -5.03 19.40 -7.78
N PRO A 80 -6.32 19.73 -8.01
CA PRO A 80 -7.23 20.04 -6.93
C PRO A 80 -7.64 18.76 -6.17
N ILE A 81 -8.22 18.93 -4.98
CA ILE A 81 -8.49 17.81 -4.05
C ILE A 81 -9.52 16.82 -4.60
N GLU A 82 -10.42 17.25 -5.49
CA GLU A 82 -11.41 16.36 -6.13
C GLU A 82 -10.75 15.37 -7.11
N MET A 83 -9.45 15.53 -7.36
CA MET A 83 -8.60 14.61 -8.12
C MET A 83 -7.60 13.86 -7.22
N SER A 84 -7.72 13.95 -5.90
CA SER A 84 -6.88 13.23 -4.94
C SER A 84 -7.58 11.98 -4.45
N ILE A 85 -6.96 10.80 -4.59
CA ILE A 85 -7.61 9.53 -4.23
C ILE A 85 -8.01 9.48 -2.75
N PRO A 86 -7.14 9.83 -1.76
CA PRO A 86 -7.55 9.88 -0.36
C PRO A 86 -8.83 10.71 -0.15
N TRP A 87 -8.89 11.91 -0.75
CA TRP A 87 -10.07 12.76 -0.62
C TRP A 87 -11.29 12.23 -1.37
N ILE A 88 -11.14 11.71 -2.59
CA ILE A 88 -12.25 11.12 -3.36
C ILE A 88 -12.91 9.99 -2.56
N LEU A 89 -12.12 9.13 -1.91
CA LEU A 89 -12.63 8.02 -1.11
C LEU A 89 -13.31 8.51 0.17
N THR A 90 -12.70 9.46 0.88
CA THR A 90 -13.31 10.08 2.07
C THR A 90 -14.61 10.80 1.73
N ASP A 91 -14.61 11.64 0.68
CA ASP A 91 -15.76 12.42 0.25
C ASP A 91 -16.92 11.54 -0.22
N HIS A 92 -16.60 10.43 -0.90
CA HIS A 92 -17.60 9.43 -1.26
C HIS A 92 -18.32 8.90 -0.02
N ILE A 93 -17.59 8.55 1.05
CA ILE A 93 -18.20 8.07 2.30
C ILE A 93 -19.08 9.16 2.93
N LEU A 94 -18.63 10.42 2.94
CA LEU A 94 -19.36 11.53 3.55
C LEU A 94 -20.62 11.96 2.79
N THR A 95 -20.72 11.63 1.51
CA THR A 95 -21.85 12.00 0.65
C THR A 95 -22.77 10.82 0.35
N ASN A 96 -22.37 9.59 0.72
CA ASN A 96 -23.16 8.39 0.49
C ASN A 96 -24.33 8.30 1.50
N PRO A 97 -25.57 8.00 1.06
CA PRO A 97 -26.68 7.75 1.97
C PRO A 97 -26.49 6.50 2.84
N ASP A 98 -25.64 5.55 2.46
CA ASP A 98 -25.35 4.35 3.22
C ASP A 98 -24.44 4.65 4.42
N SER A 99 -25.03 4.76 5.61
CA SER A 99 -24.33 5.04 6.85
C SER A 99 -23.39 3.90 7.30
N SER A 100 -23.45 2.71 6.70
CA SER A 100 -22.54 1.61 7.07
C SER A 100 -21.07 1.91 6.74
N LEU A 101 -20.83 2.82 5.78
CA LEU A 101 -19.48 3.17 5.34
C LEU A 101 -18.78 4.17 6.26
N ILE A 102 -19.51 4.84 7.17
CA ILE A 102 -18.97 5.95 7.97
C ILE A 102 -17.81 5.50 8.89
N GLU A 103 -17.87 4.27 9.39
CA GLU A 103 -16.80 3.66 10.19
C GLU A 103 -15.50 3.50 9.39
N GLY A 104 -15.62 3.49 8.05
CA GLY A 104 -14.53 3.41 7.09
C GLY A 104 -13.80 4.73 6.83
N ALA A 105 -14.38 5.88 7.21
CA ALA A 105 -13.91 7.19 6.76
C ALA A 105 -12.50 7.54 7.25
N LEU A 106 -12.18 7.18 8.50
CA LEU A 106 -10.87 7.45 9.08
C LEU A 106 -9.76 6.61 8.45
N TYR A 107 -10.06 5.39 7.97
CA TYR A 107 -9.07 4.60 7.22
C TYR A 107 -8.70 5.26 5.88
N GLN A 108 -9.63 6.00 5.26
CA GLN A 108 -9.33 6.72 4.01
C GLN A 108 -8.45 7.95 4.28
N LEU A 109 -8.70 8.66 5.40
CA LEU A 109 -7.83 9.76 5.82
C LEU A 109 -6.43 9.28 6.23
N ASP A 110 -6.31 8.05 6.73
CA ASP A 110 -5.01 7.46 7.11
C ASP A 110 -4.06 7.29 5.92
N LEU A 111 -4.57 7.25 4.68
CA LEU A 111 -3.75 7.24 3.47
C LEU A 111 -2.82 8.46 3.35
N TYR A 112 -3.19 9.59 3.97
CA TYR A 112 -2.29 10.74 4.05
C TYR A 112 -1.09 10.49 4.95
N ASN A 113 -1.23 9.67 6.00
CA ASN A 113 -0.10 9.28 6.85
C ASN A 113 0.89 8.42 6.07
N ASP A 114 0.40 7.49 5.24
CA ASP A 114 1.25 6.69 4.34
C ASP A 114 2.01 7.61 3.36
N ALA A 115 1.31 8.52 2.70
CA ALA A 115 1.91 9.49 1.78
C ALA A 115 2.96 10.40 2.45
N ALA A 116 2.65 10.91 3.65
CA ALA A 116 3.56 11.74 4.43
C ALA A 116 4.82 10.97 4.86
N ASN A 117 4.65 9.74 5.36
CA ASN A 117 5.76 8.88 5.76
C ASN A 117 6.67 8.57 4.56
N TYR A 118 6.08 8.16 3.44
CA TYR A 118 6.81 7.82 2.23
C TYR A 118 7.57 9.04 1.67
N SER A 119 6.96 10.23 1.71
CA SER A 119 7.60 11.49 1.31
C SER A 119 8.89 11.78 2.09
N LEU A 120 8.86 11.58 3.41
CA LEU A 120 9.98 11.88 4.29
C LEU A 120 11.07 10.80 4.29
N PHE A 121 10.70 9.52 4.32
CA PHE A 121 11.64 8.43 4.56
C PHE A 121 12.10 7.73 3.28
N ASN A 122 11.23 7.64 2.26
CA ASN A 122 11.53 6.96 1.00
C ASN A 122 12.00 7.96 -0.07
N PHE A 123 11.16 8.93 -0.44
CA PHE A 123 11.54 9.97 -1.41
C PHE A 123 12.54 10.98 -0.83
N ARG A 124 12.48 11.21 0.49
CA ARG A 124 13.32 12.19 1.20
C ARG A 124 13.19 13.59 0.60
N LYS A 125 11.95 13.98 0.30
CA LYS A 125 11.61 15.27 -0.29
C LYS A 125 10.64 16.02 0.63
N ARG A 126 11.12 17.13 1.19
CA ARG A 126 10.32 17.96 2.09
C ARG A 126 9.12 18.60 1.39
N PHE A 127 9.29 19.07 0.16
CA PHE A 127 8.19 19.73 -0.56
C PHE A 127 6.98 18.80 -0.77
N LEU A 128 7.19 17.50 -0.96
CA LEU A 128 6.09 16.52 -1.05
C LEU A 128 5.33 16.41 0.27
N PHE A 129 6.05 16.39 1.39
CA PHE A 129 5.42 16.41 2.71
C PHE A 129 4.64 17.71 2.94
N ASP A 130 5.21 18.87 2.57
CA ASP A 130 4.55 20.17 2.72
C ASP A 130 3.24 20.22 1.89
N GLU A 131 3.22 19.59 0.70
CA GLU A 131 2.02 19.46 -0.13
C GLU A 131 0.97 18.50 0.47
N VAL A 132 1.40 17.35 1.03
CA VAL A 132 0.51 16.43 1.76
C VAL A 132 -0.13 17.15 2.95
N GLU A 133 0.66 17.87 3.76
CA GLU A 133 0.19 18.62 4.92
C GLU A 133 -0.83 19.70 4.53
N ALA A 134 -0.55 20.46 3.45
CA ALA A 134 -1.46 21.48 2.95
C ALA A 134 -2.80 20.88 2.48
N GLU A 135 -2.77 19.75 1.77
CA GLU A 135 -3.97 19.07 1.31
C GLU A 135 -4.78 18.49 2.47
N VAL A 136 -4.13 17.85 3.45
CA VAL A 136 -4.78 17.34 4.66
C VAL A 136 -5.48 18.45 5.42
N ASN A 137 -4.84 19.59 5.63
CA ASN A 137 -5.45 20.72 6.35
C ASN A 137 -6.78 21.14 5.70
N LEU A 138 -6.79 21.30 4.37
CA LEU A 138 -8.01 21.64 3.63
C LEU A 138 -9.08 20.55 3.69
N CYS A 139 -8.68 19.29 3.47
CA CYS A 139 -9.59 18.15 3.48
C CYS A 139 -10.17 17.89 4.88
N PHE A 140 -9.39 18.11 5.94
CA PHE A 140 -9.82 17.89 7.31
C PHE A 140 -10.84 18.93 7.75
N ASP A 141 -10.67 20.21 7.38
CA ASP A 141 -11.69 21.24 7.59
C ASP A 141 -13.03 20.86 6.93
N GLN A 142 -12.97 20.38 5.68
CA GLN A 142 -14.16 19.91 4.97
C GLN A 142 -14.78 18.65 5.59
N PHE A 143 -13.95 17.71 6.03
CA PHE A 143 -14.37 16.50 6.72
C PHE A 143 -15.17 16.84 7.98
N ILE A 144 -14.65 17.73 8.84
CA ILE A 144 -15.31 18.14 10.07
C ILE A 144 -16.64 18.84 9.76
N TYR A 145 -16.67 19.72 8.76
CA TYR A 145 -17.90 20.39 8.34
C TYR A 145 -18.99 19.41 7.91
N LYS A 146 -18.67 18.51 6.97
CA LYS A 146 -19.62 17.54 6.40
C LYS A 146 -20.08 16.52 7.45
N LEU A 147 -19.17 16.01 8.26
CA LEU A 147 -19.49 15.07 9.32
C LEU A 147 -20.41 15.71 10.38
N SER A 148 -20.12 16.95 10.78
CA SER A 148 -20.94 17.67 11.76
C SER A 148 -22.37 17.89 11.26
N ASP A 149 -22.53 18.30 9.99
CA ASP A 149 -23.84 18.48 9.37
C ASP A 149 -24.62 17.16 9.27
N MET A 150 -23.94 16.06 8.89
CA MET A 150 -24.52 14.72 8.83
C MET A 150 -25.03 14.25 10.20
N VAL A 151 -24.19 14.34 11.23
CA VAL A 151 -24.53 13.95 12.59
C VAL A 151 -25.70 14.77 13.12
N PHE A 152 -25.65 16.10 12.96
CA PHE A 152 -26.72 16.99 13.41
C PHE A 152 -28.04 16.67 12.70
N THR A 153 -28.01 16.52 11.38
CA THR A 153 -29.20 16.21 10.57
C THR A 153 -29.82 14.88 10.97
N HIS A 154 -29.00 13.84 11.19
CA HIS A 154 -29.46 12.53 11.62
C HIS A 154 -30.22 12.60 12.96
N PHE A 155 -29.60 13.19 13.99
CA PHE A 155 -30.24 13.27 15.30
C PHE A 155 -31.42 14.24 15.36
N LYS A 156 -31.41 15.31 14.55
CA LYS A 156 -32.56 16.20 14.41
C LYS A 156 -33.75 15.48 13.80
N GLN A 157 -33.53 14.67 12.77
CA GLN A 157 -34.59 13.84 12.19
C GLN A 157 -35.10 12.86 13.24
N LEU A 158 -34.22 12.11 13.91
CA LEU A 158 -34.61 11.14 14.94
C LEU A 158 -35.48 11.76 16.05
N ALA A 159 -35.15 12.97 16.51
CA ALA A 159 -35.93 13.68 17.54
C ALA A 159 -37.27 14.26 17.03
N SER A 160 -37.45 14.36 15.71
CA SER A 160 -38.68 14.86 15.09
C SER A 160 -39.71 13.75 14.79
N TRP A 161 -39.32 12.48 15.00
CA TRP A 161 -40.20 11.30 14.98
C TRP A 161 -40.72 11.00 16.39
#